data_AF-A0AAD1HIR1-F1
#
_entry.id   AF-A0AAD1HIR1-F1
#
_cell.length_a   1.000
_cell.length_b   1.000
_cell.length_c   1.000
_cell.angle_alpha   90.00
_cell.angle_beta   90.00
_cell.angle_gamma   90.00
#
_symmetry.space_group_name_H-M   'P 1'
#
loop_
_entity.id
_entity.type
_entity.pdbx_description
1 polymer ?
#
loop_
_entity_poly.entity_id
_entity_poly.type
_entity_poly.pdbx_seq_one_letter_code
_entity_poly.pdbx_strand_id
1 'polypeptide(L)'
;MTSPSNVDAGDQTPESANRLQAEHLREMLLAQCEQLDADLATYGAALERYQRRGEQTQARRIRGMIRAAERERRSVQDLIAGLECRFLVTETARSEQARRLPGLAAARQSAPRVHPYPTPHRVIRN
;
A
#
# COMPACT_ATOMS: atom_id res chain seq x y z
N MET A 1 -39.93 22.84 -13.18
CA MET A 1 -39.53 21.44 -12.97
C MET A 1 -38.03 21.40 -12.80
N THR A 2 -37.54 21.12 -11.58
CA THR A 2 -36.11 21.05 -11.26
C THR A 2 -35.61 19.64 -11.52
N SER A 3 -34.77 19.47 -12.54
CA SER A 3 -34.11 18.19 -12.83
C SER A 3 -33.09 17.86 -11.73
N PRO A 4 -33.10 16.64 -11.17
CA PRO A 4 -32.10 16.25 -10.18
C PRO A 4 -30.75 15.98 -10.86
N SER A 5 -29.71 16.51 -10.22
CA SER A 5 -28.30 16.39 -10.59
C SER A 5 -27.85 14.93 -10.63
N ASN A 6 -27.56 14.41 -11.82
CA ASN A 6 -27.04 13.05 -12.03
C ASN A 6 -25.50 13.00 -12.14
N VAL A 7 -24.81 14.03 -11.64
CA VAL A 7 -23.36 14.21 -11.83
C VAL A 7 -22.54 13.51 -10.75
N ASP A 8 -23.17 13.03 -9.68
CA ASP A 8 -22.48 12.54 -8.48
C ASP A 8 -22.25 11.01 -8.46
N ALA A 9 -22.88 10.25 -9.36
CA ALA A 9 -22.79 8.78 -9.38
C ALA A 9 -21.54 8.24 -10.10
N GLY A 10 -21.00 9.02 -11.05
CA GLY A 10 -19.85 8.63 -11.87
C GLY A 10 -18.50 8.72 -11.14
N ASP A 11 -18.36 9.63 -10.18
CA ASP A 11 -17.11 9.83 -9.42
C ASP A 11 -17.02 8.93 -8.18
N GLN A 12 -18.14 8.55 -7.57
CA GLN A 12 -18.14 7.68 -6.38
C GLN A 12 -17.83 6.20 -6.70
N THR A 13 -18.17 5.74 -7.91
CA THR A 13 -17.94 4.35 -8.34
C THR A 13 -16.46 3.98 -8.51
N PRO A 14 -15.58 4.77 -9.14
CA PRO A 14 -14.15 4.43 -9.25
C PRO A 14 -13.42 4.50 -7.90
N GLU A 15 -13.77 5.45 -7.03
CA GLU A 15 -13.21 5.53 -5.67
C GLU A 15 -13.58 4.28 -4.85
N SER A 16 -14.83 3.83 -4.93
CA SER A 16 -15.28 2.60 -4.26
C SER A 16 -14.59 1.33 -4.79
N ALA A 17 -14.31 1.23 -6.09
CA ALA A 17 -13.61 0.10 -6.70
C ALA A 17 -12.13 0.07 -6.30
N ASN A 18 -11.47 1.24 -6.30
CA ASN A 18 -10.08 1.36 -5.83
C ASN A 18 -9.94 0.96 -4.36
N ARG A 19 -10.92 1.32 -3.53
CA ARG A 19 -10.95 0.93 -2.12
C ARG A 19 -11.10 -0.57 -1.94
N LEU A 20 -12.07 -1.18 -2.62
CA LEU A 20 -12.29 -2.63 -2.54
C LEU A 20 -11.03 -3.41 -2.99
N GLN A 21 -10.35 -2.91 -4.03
CA GLN A 21 -9.08 -3.47 -4.47
C GLN A 21 -7.98 -3.28 -3.42
N ALA A 22 -7.88 -2.11 -2.78
CA ALA A 22 -6.92 -1.85 -1.72
C ALA A 22 -7.16 -2.75 -0.50
N GLU A 23 -8.41 -2.92 -0.08
CA GLU A 23 -8.80 -3.84 1.01
C GLU A 23 -8.40 -5.28 0.68
N HIS A 24 -8.69 -5.75 -0.55
CA HIS A 24 -8.28 -7.08 -0.98
C HIS A 24 -6.75 -7.28 -0.99
N LEU A 25 -6.00 -6.31 -1.52
CA LEU A 25 -4.53 -6.36 -1.52
C LEU A 25 -3.96 -6.35 -0.10
N ARG A 26 -4.58 -5.59 0.81
CA ARG A 26 -4.20 -5.57 2.23
C ARG A 26 -4.40 -6.94 2.86
N GLU A 27 -5.53 -7.60 2.62
CA GLU A 27 -5.80 -8.96 3.12
C GLU A 27 -4.75 -9.96 2.60
N MET A 28 -4.41 -9.89 1.31
CA MET A 28 -3.35 -10.74 0.74
C MET A 28 -1.99 -10.51 1.39
N LEU A 29 -1.60 -9.25 1.61
CA LEU A 29 -0.32 -8.91 2.24
C LEU A 29 -0.27 -9.32 3.71
N LEU A 30 -1.40 -9.26 4.43
CA LEU A 30 -1.51 -9.76 5.80
C LEU A 30 -1.34 -11.28 5.85
N ALA A 31 -2.00 -12.02 4.95
CA ALA A 31 -1.81 -13.46 4.83
C ALA A 31 -0.35 -13.82 4.52
N GLN A 32 0.33 -13.02 3.68
CA GLN A 32 1.77 -13.21 3.43
C GLN A 32 2.61 -12.95 4.68
N CYS A 33 2.28 -11.95 5.50
CA CYS A 33 2.95 -11.74 6.79
C CYS A 33 2.79 -12.95 7.72
N GLU A 34 1.58 -13.51 7.82
CA GLU A 34 1.32 -14.71 8.62
C GLU A 34 2.14 -15.90 8.15
N GLN A 35 2.23 -16.10 6.83
CA GLN A 35 3.06 -17.14 6.23
C GLN A 35 4.55 -16.94 6.56
N LEU A 36 5.07 -15.71 6.47
CA LEU A 36 6.46 -15.41 6.82
C LEU A 36 6.74 -15.64 8.30
N ASP A 37 5.79 -15.33 9.17
CA ASP A 37 5.91 -15.60 10.61
C ASP A 37 5.94 -17.11 10.90
N ALA A 38 5.14 -17.92 10.19
CA ALA A 38 5.19 -19.38 10.27
C ALA A 38 6.52 -19.95 9.74
N ASP A 39 7.05 -19.41 8.64
CA ASP A 39 8.35 -19.80 8.08
C ASP A 39 9.48 -19.46 9.05
N LEU A 40 9.46 -18.28 9.67
CA LEU A 40 10.44 -17.87 10.68
C LEU A 40 10.44 -18.81 11.89
N ALA A 41 9.25 -19.22 12.38
CA ALA A 41 9.14 -20.20 13.45
C ALA A 41 9.76 -21.55 13.05
N THR A 42 9.48 -22.00 11.82
CA THR A 42 10.04 -23.24 11.26
C THR A 42 11.56 -23.17 11.14
N TYR A 43 12.09 -22.04 10.67
CA TYR A 43 13.53 -21.84 10.53
C TYR A 43 14.22 -21.74 11.89
N GLY A 44 13.60 -21.10 12.88
CA GLY A 44 14.08 -21.05 14.26
C GLY A 44 14.23 -22.46 14.85
N ALA A 45 13.18 -23.28 14.76
CA ALA A 45 13.22 -24.66 15.24
C ALA A 45 14.27 -25.52 14.52
N ALA A 46 14.45 -25.34 13.21
CA ALA A 46 15.50 -26.01 12.46
C ALA A 46 16.90 -25.54 12.84
N LEU A 47 17.10 -24.23 13.08
CA LEU A 47 18.37 -23.69 13.56
C LEU A 47 18.77 -24.29 14.91
N GLU A 48 17.84 -24.38 15.86
CA GLU A 48 18.10 -25.01 17.15
C GLU A 48 18.54 -26.48 16.99
N ARG A 49 17.88 -27.25 16.11
CA ARG A 49 18.26 -28.64 15.83
C ARG A 49 19.68 -28.73 15.27
N TYR A 50 20.04 -27.88 14.31
CA TYR A 50 21.39 -27.87 13.73
C TYR A 50 22.45 -27.45 14.75
N GLN A 51 22.15 -26.49 15.62
CA GLN A 51 23.05 -26.07 16.69
C GLN A 51 23.30 -27.20 17.69
N ARG A 52 22.26 -27.91 18.13
CA ARG A 52 22.40 -29.07 19.03
C ARG A 52 23.25 -30.19 18.43
N ARG A 53 23.20 -30.36 17.10
CA ARG A 53 24.00 -31.36 16.36
C ARG A 53 25.40 -30.89 15.97
N GLY A 54 25.73 -29.61 16.18
CA GLY A 54 27.01 -29.03 15.75
C GLY A 54 27.14 -28.85 14.23
N GLU A 55 26.03 -28.85 13.49
CA GLU A 55 26.01 -28.74 12.02
C GLU A 55 26.20 -27.28 11.55
N GLN A 56 27.43 -26.75 11.68
CA GLN A 56 27.72 -25.33 11.46
C GLN A 56 27.36 -24.80 10.06
N THR A 57 27.59 -25.60 9.01
CA THR A 57 27.25 -25.20 7.63
C THR A 57 25.73 -25.03 7.46
N GLN A 58 24.94 -25.96 8.01
CA GLN A 58 23.48 -25.88 7.97
C GLN A 58 22.97 -24.72 8.82
N ALA A 59 23.52 -24.54 10.03
CA ALA A 59 23.22 -23.41 10.91
C ALA A 59 23.53 -22.04 10.25
N ARG A 60 24.64 -21.93 9.52
CA ARG A 60 24.98 -20.72 8.77
C ARG A 60 23.97 -20.45 7.65
N ARG A 61 23.59 -21.47 6.89
CA ARG A 61 22.63 -21.35 5.78
C ARG A 61 21.26 -20.90 6.29
N ILE A 62 20.75 -21.52 7.36
CA ILE A 62 19.41 -21.20 7.87
C ILE A 62 19.35 -19.81 8.51
N ARG A 63 20.42 -19.33 9.15
CA ARG A 63 20.51 -17.92 9.58
C ARG A 63 20.41 -16.94 8.39
N GLY A 64 20.91 -17.34 7.23
CA GLY A 64 20.74 -16.59 5.98
C GLY A 64 19.26 -16.52 5.57
N MET A 65 18.56 -17.65 5.63
CA MET A 65 17.13 -17.73 5.32
C MET A 65 16.28 -16.91 6.30
N ILE A 66 16.55 -16.99 7.60
CA ILE A 66 15.90 -16.18 8.64
C ILE A 66 16.02 -14.69 8.32
N ARG A 67 17.25 -14.20 8.06
CA ARG A 67 17.46 -12.79 7.72
C ARG A 67 16.78 -12.36 6.42
N ALA A 68 16.64 -13.27 5.46
CA ALA A 68 15.92 -12.99 4.21
C ALA A 68 14.41 -12.84 4.48
N ALA A 69 13.81 -13.81 5.17
CA ALA A 69 12.40 -13.78 5.56
C ALA A 69 12.06 -12.57 6.44
N GLU A 70 12.94 -12.21 7.39
CA GLU A 70 12.78 -10.99 8.21
C GLU A 70 12.79 -9.70 7.38
N ARG A 71 13.64 -9.61 6.35
CA ARG A 71 13.65 -8.45 5.44
C ARG A 71 12.39 -8.41 4.61
N GLU A 72 11.96 -9.54 4.08
CA GLU A 72 10.72 -9.64 3.31
C GLU A 72 9.52 -9.22 4.16
N ARG A 73 9.43 -9.71 5.40
CA ARG A 73 8.38 -9.33 6.35
C ARG A 73 8.32 -7.82 6.56
N ARG A 74 9.47 -7.17 6.77
CA ARG A 74 9.54 -5.69 6.90
C ARG A 74 9.07 -5.01 5.62
N SER A 75 9.53 -5.44 4.45
CA SER A 75 9.09 -4.89 3.17
C SER A 75 7.58 -5.02 2.95
N VAL A 76 6.98 -6.16 3.32
CA VAL A 76 5.53 -6.37 3.22
C VAL A 76 4.78 -5.44 4.19
N GLN A 77 5.28 -5.26 5.42
CA GLN A 77 4.71 -4.30 6.37
C GLN A 77 4.76 -2.86 5.86
N ASP A 78 5.88 -2.46 5.23
CA ASP A 78 6.00 -1.13 4.63
C ASP A 78 5.02 -0.94 3.45
N LEU A 79 4.78 -1.99 2.67
CA LEU A 79 3.77 -1.98 1.60
C LEU A 79 2.35 -1.84 2.15
N ILE A 80 2.00 -2.56 3.22
CA ILE A 80 0.71 -2.44 3.90
C ILE A 80 0.53 -1.01 4.40
N ALA A 81 1.51 -0.46 5.12
CA ALA A 81 1.44 0.90 5.64
C ALA A 81 1.27 1.93 4.51
N GLY A 82 2.00 1.77 3.40
CA GLY A 82 1.89 2.64 2.23
C GLY A 82 0.52 2.57 1.55
N LEU A 83 -0.08 1.38 1.47
CA LEU A 83 -1.41 1.16 0.93
C LEU A 83 -2.49 1.78 1.83
N GLU A 84 -2.40 1.53 3.14
CA GLU A 84 -3.32 2.09 4.14
C GLU A 84 -3.31 3.62 4.10
N CYS A 85 -2.13 4.24 4.10
CA CYS A 85 -2.00 5.70 4.07
C CYS A 85 -2.63 6.34 2.83
N ARG A 86 -2.54 5.70 1.65
CA ARG A 86 -2.95 6.30 0.37
C ARG A 86 -4.41 6.08 0.04
N PHE A 87 -4.94 4.90 0.37
CA PHE A 87 -6.27 4.48 -0.09
C PHE A 87 -7.28 4.28 1.02
N LEU A 88 -6.86 4.09 2.28
CA LEU A 88 -7.77 3.73 3.37
C LEU A 88 -7.86 4.81 4.46
N VAL A 89 -6.76 5.51 4.79
CA VAL A 89 -6.71 6.53 5.86
C VAL A 89 -7.19 7.90 5.37
N THR A 90 -6.74 8.34 4.19
CA THR A 90 -7.04 9.67 3.62
C THR A 90 -8.53 9.92 3.37
N GLU A 91 -9.32 8.88 3.09
CA GLU A 91 -10.76 9.00 2.89
C GLU A 91 -11.59 8.99 4.16
N THR A 92 -11.10 8.50 5.30
CA THR A 92 -11.84 8.66 6.58
C THR A 92 -11.94 10.13 6.94
N ALA A 93 -10.84 10.87 6.81
CA ALA A 93 -10.82 12.32 6.98
C ALA A 93 -11.68 13.03 5.92
N ARG A 94 -11.54 12.69 4.63
CA ARG A 94 -12.29 13.34 3.54
C ARG A 94 -13.80 13.05 3.59
N SER A 95 -14.19 11.83 3.95
CA SER A 95 -15.58 11.41 4.13
C SER A 95 -16.21 12.00 5.38
N GLU A 96 -15.44 12.17 6.47
CA GLU A 96 -15.88 12.93 7.64
C GLU A 96 -16.03 14.42 7.35
N GLN A 97 -15.10 15.02 6.58
CA GLN A 97 -15.25 16.40 6.09
C GLN A 97 -16.47 16.56 5.18
N ALA A 98 -16.74 15.60 4.28
CA ALA A 98 -17.90 15.62 3.39
C ALA A 98 -19.23 15.45 4.14
N ARG A 99 -19.27 14.66 5.22
CA ARG A 99 -20.46 14.54 6.09
C ARG A 99 -20.68 15.74 7.00
N ARG A 100 -19.67 16.57 7.25
CA ARG A 100 -19.75 17.76 8.14
C ARG A 100 -20.10 19.07 7.44
N LEU A 101 -20.36 19.07 6.13
CA LEU A 101 -20.77 20.27 5.40
C LEU A 101 -22.24 20.21 4.96
N PRO A 102 -23.20 20.65 5.80
CA PRO A 102 -24.50 21.06 5.30
C PRO A 102 -24.37 22.46 4.70
N GLY A 103 -24.34 22.53 3.37
CA GLY A 103 -24.76 23.69 2.59
C GLY A 103 -23.87 24.94 2.67
N LEU A 104 -22.95 25.10 1.72
CA LEU A 104 -22.61 26.42 1.19
C LEU A 104 -22.37 26.29 -0.31
N ALA A 105 -23.35 26.77 -1.06
CA ALA A 105 -23.33 26.84 -2.50
C ALA A 105 -22.27 27.84 -3.00
N ALA A 106 -21.72 27.49 -4.17
CA ALA A 106 -21.26 28.38 -5.23
C ALA A 106 -20.04 29.28 -4.99
N ALA A 107 -18.91 28.87 -5.55
CA ALA A 107 -18.07 29.78 -6.32
C ALA A 107 -17.52 29.05 -7.55
N ARG A 108 -18.17 29.33 -8.68
CA ARG A 108 -17.68 29.06 -10.04
C ARG A 108 -16.24 29.59 -10.18
N GLN A 109 -15.33 28.85 -10.83
CA GLN A 109 -14.52 29.34 -11.95
C GLN A 109 -13.43 28.33 -12.43
N SER A 110 -13.59 27.91 -13.69
CA SER A 110 -12.56 27.68 -14.73
C SER A 110 -11.37 26.72 -14.49
N ALA A 111 -11.46 25.53 -15.11
CA ALA A 111 -10.37 25.01 -15.95
C ALA A 111 -10.33 25.84 -17.27
N PRO A 112 -9.29 25.82 -18.14
CA PRO A 112 -8.29 24.76 -18.31
C PRO A 112 -6.85 25.23 -18.64
N ARG A 113 -5.85 24.33 -18.54
CA ARG A 113 -5.00 23.89 -19.67
C ARG A 113 -3.75 23.13 -19.20
N VAL A 114 -3.72 21.88 -19.62
CA VAL A 114 -2.52 21.07 -19.86
C VAL A 114 -1.57 21.82 -20.79
N HIS A 115 -0.27 21.83 -20.48
CA HIS A 115 0.77 22.04 -21.49
C HIS A 115 1.62 20.76 -21.58
N PRO A 116 1.61 20.05 -22.73
CA PRO A 116 2.45 18.87 -22.93
C PRO A 116 3.73 19.31 -23.63
N TYR A 117 4.81 19.58 -22.90
CA TYR A 117 6.15 19.52 -23.50
C TYR A 117 7.23 19.29 -22.42
N PRO A 118 8.15 18.32 -22.62
CA PRO A 118 9.26 18.09 -21.71
C PRO A 118 10.37 19.13 -21.91
N THR A 119 10.92 19.61 -20.79
CA THR A 119 12.10 20.47 -20.73
C THR A 119 13.32 19.71 -21.28
N PRO A 120 14.06 20.21 -22.28
CA PRO A 120 15.25 19.52 -22.77
C PRO A 120 16.40 19.58 -21.75
N HIS A 121 16.98 18.42 -21.46
CA HIS A 121 18.24 18.25 -20.74
C HIS A 121 19.37 18.98 -21.49
N ARG A 122 20.08 19.90 -20.81
CA ARG A 122 21.36 20.42 -21.29
C ARG A 122 22.42 19.31 -21.20
N VAL A 123 22.90 18.85 -22.34
CA VAL A 123 24.08 17.98 -22.45
C VAL A 123 25.32 18.85 -22.24
N ILE A 124 26.05 18.65 -21.15
CA ILE A 124 27.40 19.19 -21.00
C ILE A 124 28.32 18.29 -21.84
N ARG A 125 28.93 18.85 -22.88
CA ARG A 125 30.09 18.24 -23.55
C ARG A 125 31.36 18.69 -22.83
N ASN A 126 32.25 17.74 -22.56
CA ASN A 126 33.62 17.96 -22.07
C ASN A 126 34.45 18.74 -23.08
#